data_AF-A0A699RLB8-F1
#
_entry.id   AF-A0A699RLB8-F1
#
_cell.length_a   1.000
_cell.length_b   1.000
_cell.length_c   1.000
_cell.angle_alpha   90.00
_cell.angle_beta   90.00
_cell.angle_gamma   90.00
#
_symmetry.space_group_name_H-M   'P 1'
#
loop_
_entity.id
_entity.type
_entity.pdbx_description
1 polymer ?
#
loop_
_entity_poly.entity_id
_entity_poly.type
_entity_poly.pdbx_seq_one_letter_code
_entity_poly.pdbx_strand_id
1 'polypeptide(L)' 'MSDSEDSTVTYTTVSSPCEGRSGDVSPGEDGPTLMPEDPYAYVVAAFQALPSPDYVPGPEEPELI' A
#
# COMPACT_ATOMS: atom_id res chain seq x y z
N MET A 1 -0.10 -16.89 46.69
CA MET A 1 0.16 -15.44 46.50
C MET A 1 1.19 -15.37 45.40
N SER A 2 0.81 -14.89 44.22
CA SER A 2 1.72 -14.79 43.07
C SER A 2 2.09 -13.33 42.93
N ASP A 3 3.32 -12.97 43.32
CA ASP A 3 3.93 -11.70 42.95
C ASP A 3 4.15 -11.74 41.43
N SER A 4 3.25 -11.11 40.68
CA SER A 4 3.52 -10.82 39.28
C SER A 4 4.42 -9.60 39.24
N GLU A 5 5.72 -9.84 39.15
CA GLU A 5 6.71 -8.80 38.89
C GLU A 5 6.34 -8.10 37.58
N ASP A 6 6.01 -6.82 37.69
CA ASP A 6 5.64 -5.90 36.61
C ASP A 6 6.49 -6.14 35.37
N SER A 7 5.88 -6.80 34.38
CA SER A 7 6.44 -6.99 33.05
C SER A 7 6.47 -5.63 32.37
N THR A 8 7.53 -4.87 32.66
CA THR A 8 7.76 -3.54 32.12
C THR A 8 8.18 -3.70 30.66
N VAL A 9 7.22 -3.52 29.76
CA VAL A 9 7.47 -3.57 28.32
C VAL A 9 8.04 -2.22 27.86
N THR A 10 9.32 -2.20 27.50
CA THR A 10 10.00 -1.02 26.93
C THR A 10 9.83 -1.01 25.41
N TYR A 11 9.11 -0.02 24.88
CA TYR A 11 8.95 0.16 23.44
C TYR A 11 10.10 1.01 22.87
N THR A 12 10.95 0.41 22.04
CA THR A 12 12.00 1.11 21.30
C THR A 12 11.49 1.47 19.91
N THR A 13 11.38 2.77 19.60
CA THR A 13 11.05 3.22 18.26
C THR A 13 12.31 3.23 17.41
N VAL A 14 12.44 2.26 16.52
CA VAL A 14 13.52 2.19 15.54
C VAL A 14 13.12 3.03 14.34
N SER A 15 13.70 4.23 14.20
CA SER A 15 13.61 4.98 12.94
C SER A 15 14.74 4.57 12.01
N SER A 16 14.42 4.39 10.73
CA SER A 16 15.42 4.19 9.69
C SER A 16 16.26 5.46 9.52
N PRO A 17 17.60 5.37 9.41
CA PRO A 17 18.40 6.51 9.01
C PRO A 17 17.98 6.87 7.57
N CYS A 18 17.55 8.10 7.37
CA CYS A 18 17.17 8.58 6.04
C CYS A 18 18.39 8.45 5.12
N GLU A 19 18.39 7.48 4.22
CA GLU A 19 19.42 7.33 3.20
C GLU A 19 19.25 8.48 2.19
N GLY A 20 19.87 9.62 2.54
CA GLY A 20 19.94 10.81 1.71
C GLY A 20 20.87 10.58 0.53
N ARG A 21 20.41 9.86 -0.49
CA ARG A 21 21.03 9.86 -1.82
C ARG A 21 19.99 9.54 -2.89
N SER A 22 19.11 10.50 -3.16
CA SER A 22 18.37 10.57 -4.41
C SER A 22 19.34 10.94 -5.54
N GLY A 23 20.13 9.96 -5.98
CA GLY A 23 20.92 10.06 -7.18
C GLY A 23 19.99 10.07 -8.39
N ASP A 24 20.00 11.18 -9.11
CA ASP A 24 19.66 11.34 -10.54
C ASP A 24 18.74 10.26 -11.13
N VAL A 25 17.43 10.43 -10.94
CA VAL A 25 16.43 9.78 -11.79
C VAL A 25 15.83 10.87 -12.64
N SER A 26 16.35 11.02 -13.85
CA SER A 26 15.69 11.77 -14.91
C SER A 26 14.28 11.16 -15.07
N PRO A 27 13.19 11.94 -14.94
CA PRO A 27 11.86 11.42 -15.20
C PRO A 27 11.70 11.30 -16.72
N GLY A 28 12.29 10.24 -17.27
CA GLY A 28 11.81 9.65 -18.48
C GLY A 28 10.46 9.03 -18.17
N GLU A 29 9.47 9.47 -18.95
CA GLU A 29 8.10 8.99 -19.01
C GLU A 29 7.08 9.72 -18.12
N ASP A 30 6.01 10.10 -18.81
CA ASP A 30 4.75 10.71 -18.43
C ASP A 30 4.04 9.86 -17.35
N GLY A 31 4.60 9.84 -16.13
CA GLY A 31 3.93 9.25 -14.99
C GLY A 31 2.65 10.04 -14.67
N PRO A 32 1.57 9.39 -14.23
CA PRO A 32 0.31 10.06 -13.97
C PRO A 32 0.55 11.23 -13.01
N THR A 33 0.11 12.42 -13.42
CA THR A 33 0.25 13.68 -12.69
C THR A 33 -0.01 13.44 -11.20
N LEU A 34 0.98 13.72 -10.35
CA LEU A 34 0.97 13.42 -8.90
C LEU A 34 -0.26 13.97 -8.14
N MET A 35 -1.01 14.87 -8.79
CA MET A 35 -2.33 15.31 -8.37
C MET A 35 -3.29 15.10 -9.54
N PRO A 36 -3.99 13.97 -9.62
CA PRO A 36 -5.02 13.83 -10.63
C PRO A 36 -6.18 14.79 -10.28
N GLU A 37 -6.66 15.57 -11.24
CA GLU A 37 -7.84 16.42 -11.07
C GLU A 37 -9.09 15.63 -10.66
N ASP A 38 -9.12 14.35 -11.01
CA ASP A 38 -10.09 13.37 -10.52
C ASP A 38 -9.44 12.45 -9.47
N PRO A 39 -9.92 12.43 -8.22
CA PRO A 39 -9.39 11.55 -7.18
C PRO A 39 -9.44 10.06 -7.54
N TYR A 40 -10.29 9.65 -8.51
CA TYR A 40 -10.36 8.27 -8.98
C TYR A 40 -9.47 7.98 -10.20
N ALA A 41 -8.92 8.99 -10.87
CA ALA A 41 -8.09 8.79 -12.06
C ALA A 41 -6.78 8.04 -11.74
N TYR A 42 -6.20 8.23 -10.54
CA TYR A 42 -5.08 7.41 -10.08
C TYR A 42 -5.43 5.92 -10.00
N VAL A 43 -6.63 5.60 -9.50
CA VAL A 43 -7.11 4.22 -9.39
C VAL A 43 -7.24 3.61 -10.78
N VAL A 44 -7.90 4.32 -11.71
CA VAL A 44 -8.08 3.87 -13.10
C VAL A 44 -6.75 3.68 -13.81
N ALA A 45 -5.83 4.64 -13.71
CA ALA A 45 -4.51 4.58 -14.33
C ALA A 45 -3.67 3.42 -13.77
N ALA A 46 -3.72 3.19 -12.45
CA ALA A 46 -3.04 2.07 -11.81
C ALA A 46 -3.56 0.73 -12.34
N PHE A 47 -4.88 0.58 -12.53
CA PHE A 47 -5.45 -0.65 -13.10
C PHE A 47 -5.12 -0.86 -14.58
N GLN A 48 -4.84 0.20 -15.35
CA GLN A 48 -4.39 0.08 -16.74
C GLN A 48 -2.90 -0.26 -16.88
N ALA A 49 -2.07 0.20 -15.93
CA ALA A 49 -0.64 -0.08 -15.90
C ALA A 49 -0.32 -1.45 -15.29
N LEU A 50 -1.18 -1.94 -14.39
CA LEU A 50 -1.05 -3.27 -13.80
C LEU A 50 -1.53 -4.35 -14.78
N PRO A 51 -0.92 -5.55 -14.77
CA PRO A 51 -1.48 -6.70 -15.49
C PRO A 51 -2.91 -6.96 -15.02
N SER A 52 -3.77 -7.43 -15.94
CA SER A 52 -5.16 -7.75 -15.62
C SER A 52 -5.19 -8.64 -14.37
N PRO A 53 -5.92 -8.25 -13.31
CA PRO A 53 -5.98 -9.07 -12.12
C PRO A 53 -6.53 -10.44 -12.49
N ASP A 54 -5.89 -11.52 -12.04
CA ASP A 54 -6.38 -12.89 -12.17
C ASP A 54 -7.60 -13.15 -11.25
N TYR A 55 -8.47 -12.14 -11.12
CA TYR A 55 -9.71 -12.24 -10.37
C TYR A 55 -10.64 -13.18 -11.14
N VAL A 56 -10.71 -14.43 -10.68
CA VAL A 56 -11.76 -15.35 -11.06
C VAL A 56 -13.01 -14.90 -10.31
N PRO A 57 -14.07 -14.42 -11.00
CA PRO A 57 -15.32 -14.09 -10.34
C PRO A 57 -15.78 -15.29 -9.54
N GLY A 58 -16.01 -15.07 -8.24
CA GLY A 58 -16.59 -16.10 -7.38
C GLY A 58 -17.92 -16.55 -7.97
N PRO A 59 -18.30 -17.83 -7.80
CA PRO A 59 -19.62 -18.28 -8.25
C PRO A 59 -20.68 -17.40 -7.63
N GLU A 60 -21.62 -16.94 -8.46
CA GLU A 60 -22.85 -16.30 -8.01
C GLU A 60 -23.50 -17.20 -6.94
N GLU A 61 -23.68 -16.66 -5.73
CA GLU A 61 -24.36 -17.42 -4.67
C GLU A 61 -25.76 -17.78 -5.18
N PRO A 62 -26.17 -19.06 -5.10
CA PRO A 62 -27.51 -19.43 -5.53
C PRO A 62 -28.53 -18.70 -4.66
N GLU A 63 -29.53 -18.10 -5.30
CA GLU A 63 -30.67 -17.54 -4.58
C GLU A 63 -31.25 -18.64 -3.69
N LEU A 64 -31.17 -18.43 -2.37
CA LEU A 64 -31.75 -19.32 -1.39
C LEU A 64 -33.28 -19.24 -1.51
N ILE A 65 -33.84 -20.10 -2.34
CA ILE A 65 -35.28 -20.35 -2.47
C ILE A 65 -35.81 -21.20 -1.31
#